data_AF-A0A520N7G2-F1
#
_entry.id   AF-A0A520N7G2-F1
#
_cell.length_a   1.000
_cell.length_b   1.000
_cell.length_c   1.000
_cell.angle_alpha   90.00
_cell.angle_beta   90.00
_cell.angle_gamma   90.00
#
_symmetry.space_group_name_H-M   'P 1'
#
loop_
_entity.id
_entity.type
_entity.pdbx_description
1 polymer ?
#
loop_
_entity_poly.entity_id
_entity_poly.type
_entity_poly.pdbx_seq_one_letter_code
_entity_poly.pdbx_strand_id
1 'polypeptide(L)'
;MVREHMLINDAKVEDSVEVLWLQGKTWFVDIRIGFNEDPQQGWAFAGQIEWEEPRVTFHHLLDTSGDTGSDCGSFVFTDFGCLEAGEVTRDNKVLPFEEKWLRVADSASTHAFIAEKDNQLAAVKIRQAKHIACVGKLGAAIYVDKDGVLELERVFTTQEKDTGESSTIALLDYFASARWQLAETS
;
A
#
# COMPACT_ATOMS: atom_id res chain seq x y z
N MET A 1 3.19 -8.44 0.68
CA MET A 1 2.14 -9.33 1.17
C MET A 1 0.87 -9.05 0.42
N VAL A 2 0.00 -10.05 0.29
CA VAL A 2 -1.37 -9.93 -0.24
C VAL A 2 -2.35 -10.39 0.83
N ARG A 3 -3.53 -9.80 0.89
CA ARG A 3 -4.53 -10.18 1.89
C ARG A 3 -5.31 -11.40 1.42
N GLU A 4 -5.34 -12.45 2.23
CA GLU A 4 -6.15 -13.66 1.95
C GLU A 4 -7.61 -13.44 2.34
N HIS A 5 -7.84 -12.83 3.50
CA HIS A 5 -9.17 -12.52 4.00
C HIS A 5 -9.16 -11.45 5.10
N MET A 6 -10.33 -10.86 5.33
CA MET A 6 -10.65 -10.04 6.49
C MET A 6 -11.90 -10.61 7.17
N LEU A 7 -11.86 -10.73 8.49
CA LEU A 7 -13.00 -11.06 9.33
C LEU A 7 -13.35 -9.85 10.20
N ILE A 8 -14.63 -9.56 10.37
CA ILE A 8 -15.13 -8.65 11.40
C ILE A 8 -16.17 -9.41 12.19
N ASN A 9 -15.93 -9.59 13.49
CA ASN A 9 -16.77 -10.40 14.38
C ASN A 9 -17.06 -11.79 13.77
N ASP A 10 -15.99 -12.48 13.37
CA ASP A 10 -15.97 -13.81 12.72
C ASP A 10 -16.69 -13.92 11.37
N ALA A 11 -17.28 -12.83 10.87
CA ALA A 11 -17.91 -12.78 9.56
C ALA A 11 -16.88 -12.33 8.51
N LYS A 12 -16.72 -13.13 7.45
CA LYS A 12 -15.87 -12.77 6.32
C LYS A 12 -16.41 -11.52 5.64
N VAL A 13 -15.57 -10.52 5.51
CA VAL A 13 -15.83 -9.34 4.67
C VAL A 13 -15.39 -9.71 3.27
N GLU A 14 -16.33 -9.80 2.33
CA GLU A 14 -16.00 -9.92 0.91
C GLU A 14 -15.51 -8.55 0.41
N ASP A 15 -14.24 -8.27 0.66
CA ASP A 15 -13.55 -7.17 0.02
C ASP A 15 -13.17 -7.64 -1.39
N SER A 16 -13.92 -7.20 -2.39
CA SER A 16 -13.62 -7.38 -3.81
C SER A 16 -12.44 -6.49 -4.24
N VAL A 17 -11.33 -6.56 -3.50
CA VAL A 17 -10.19 -5.67 -3.65
C VAL A 17 -8.90 -6.50 -3.68
N GLU A 18 -8.09 -6.25 -4.69
CA GLU A 18 -6.71 -6.71 -4.73
C GLU A 18 -5.89 -5.81 -3.80
N VAL A 19 -5.20 -6.41 -2.82
CA VAL A 19 -4.33 -5.67 -1.88
C VAL A 19 -2.89 -6.09 -2.07
N LEU A 20 -2.00 -5.11 -2.28
CA LEU A 20 -0.56 -5.29 -2.23
C LEU A 20 0.06 -4.40 -1.16
N TRP A 21 0.68 -5.02 -0.18
CA TRP A 21 1.51 -4.35 0.83
C TRP A 21 2.98 -4.66 0.58
N LEU A 22 3.81 -3.65 0.30
CA LEU A 22 5.28 -3.77 0.34
C LEU A 22 5.84 -2.97 1.51
N GLN A 23 6.88 -3.50 2.15
CA GLN A 23 7.47 -2.89 3.34
C GLN A 23 8.98 -3.11 3.37
N GLY A 24 9.71 -2.05 3.70
CA GLY A 24 11.11 -2.08 4.11
C GLY A 24 11.25 -2.13 5.64
N LYS A 25 12.33 -1.58 6.18
CA LYS A 25 12.57 -1.58 7.62
C LYS A 25 11.72 -0.51 8.33
N THR A 26 11.64 0.68 7.74
CA THR A 26 10.95 1.85 8.32
C THR A 26 9.93 2.48 7.38
N TRP A 27 9.84 2.01 6.14
CA TRP A 27 8.85 2.49 5.16
C TRP A 27 7.91 1.40 4.68
N PHE A 28 6.68 1.76 4.35
CA PHE A 28 5.70 0.86 3.77
C PHE A 28 4.82 1.55 2.71
N VAL A 29 4.20 0.73 1.87
CA VAL A 29 3.14 1.10 0.92
C VAL A 29 2.06 0.02 0.96
N ASP A 30 0.79 0.40 1.00
CA ASP A 30 -0.38 -0.45 0.85
C ASP A 30 -1.23 0.10 -0.29
N ILE A 31 -1.49 -0.74 -1.29
CA ILE A 31 -2.30 -0.41 -2.46
C ILE A 31 -3.47 -1.38 -2.51
N ARG A 32 -4.70 -0.84 -2.49
CA ARG A 32 -5.97 -1.55 -2.61
C ARG A 32 -6.65 -1.11 -3.89
N ILE A 33 -6.91 -2.02 -4.81
CA ILE A 33 -7.44 -1.69 -6.14
C ILE A 33 -8.47 -2.74 -6.58
N GLY A 34 -9.40 -2.34 -7.45
CA GLY A 34 -10.41 -3.25 -8.01
C GLY A 34 -11.77 -3.21 -7.30
N PHE A 35 -12.01 -2.22 -6.44
CA PHE A 35 -13.26 -2.12 -5.67
C PHE A 35 -14.48 -2.18 -6.59
N ASN A 36 -15.50 -2.93 -6.18
CA ASN A 36 -16.75 -3.10 -6.93
C ASN A 36 -16.53 -3.60 -8.38
N GLU A 37 -15.48 -4.40 -8.59
CA GLU A 37 -15.08 -4.91 -9.91
C GLU A 37 -14.54 -3.81 -10.87
N ASP A 38 -14.32 -2.58 -10.39
CA ASP A 38 -13.69 -1.52 -11.17
C ASP A 38 -12.17 -1.51 -10.94
N PRO A 39 -11.35 -1.96 -11.92
CA PRO A 39 -9.90 -2.02 -11.79
C PRO A 39 -9.24 -0.64 -11.67
N GLN A 40 -9.97 0.45 -11.92
CA GLN A 40 -9.49 1.82 -11.76
C GLN A 40 -9.98 2.48 -10.47
N GLN A 41 -10.80 1.79 -9.67
CA GLN A 41 -11.17 2.25 -8.34
C GLN A 41 -10.18 1.69 -7.31
N GLY A 42 -9.61 2.58 -6.50
CA GLY A 42 -8.61 2.18 -5.52
C GLY A 42 -8.44 3.16 -4.36
N TRP A 43 -7.73 2.68 -3.36
CA TRP A 43 -7.26 3.39 -2.20
C TRP A 43 -5.83 2.95 -1.92
N ALA A 44 -4.94 3.87 -1.62
CA ALA A 44 -3.57 3.57 -1.26
C ALA A 44 -3.05 4.54 -0.21
N PHE A 45 -2.14 4.04 0.60
CA PHE A 45 -1.43 4.84 1.59
C PHE A 45 0.01 4.37 1.72
N ALA A 46 0.84 5.28 2.21
CA ALA A 46 2.26 5.05 2.38
C ALA A 46 2.81 5.93 3.51
N GLY A 47 3.89 5.46 4.11
CA GLY A 47 4.56 6.23 5.13
C GLY A 47 5.53 5.39 5.91
N GLN A 48 5.63 5.69 7.20
CA GLN A 48 6.61 5.07 8.08
C GLN A 48 5.96 4.02 8.97
N ILE A 49 6.75 3.00 9.32
CA ILE A 49 6.32 1.88 10.14
C ILE A 49 7.28 1.70 11.31
N GLU A 50 6.70 1.48 12.49
CA GLU A 50 7.42 1.14 13.71
C GLU A 50 6.95 -0.23 14.21
N TRP A 51 7.88 -1.05 14.68
CA TRP A 51 7.59 -2.39 15.19
C TRP A 51 8.06 -2.55 16.62
N GLU A 52 7.10 -2.81 17.51
CA GLU A 52 7.32 -3.19 18.91
C GLU A 52 6.43 -4.40 19.21
N GLU A 53 6.97 -5.61 19.03
CA GLU A 53 6.20 -6.86 19.08
C GLU A 53 5.22 -6.92 20.28
N PRO A 54 3.92 -7.25 20.05
CA PRO A 54 3.30 -7.62 18.78
C PRO A 54 2.73 -6.44 18.00
N ARG A 55 3.05 -5.19 18.33
CA ARG A 55 2.40 -4.00 17.77
C ARG A 55 3.17 -3.42 16.58
N VAL A 56 2.47 -3.24 15.47
CA VAL A 56 2.89 -2.35 14.39
C VAL A 56 2.20 -1.02 14.57
N THR A 57 2.94 0.08 14.49
CA THR A 57 2.37 1.42 14.31
C THR A 57 2.62 1.87 12.88
N PHE A 58 1.56 2.27 12.18
CA PHE A 58 1.63 2.85 10.85
C PHE A 58 1.46 4.36 10.96
N HIS A 59 2.41 5.11 10.41
CA HIS A 59 2.30 6.55 10.24
C HIS A 59 1.97 6.83 8.76
N HIS A 60 0.69 7.05 8.47
CA HIS A 60 0.19 7.35 7.12
C HIS A 60 0.56 8.77 6.72
N LEU A 61 1.74 8.92 6.12
CA LEU A 61 2.27 10.20 5.66
C LEU A 61 1.67 10.62 4.31
N LEU A 62 1.22 9.65 3.52
CA LEU A 62 0.46 9.81 2.29
C LEU A 62 -0.77 8.91 2.34
N ASP A 63 -1.93 9.48 2.08
CA ASP A 63 -3.17 8.73 1.88
C ASP A 63 -3.94 9.35 0.70
N THR A 64 -4.40 8.50 -0.22
CA THR A 64 -5.14 8.92 -1.42
C THR A 64 -6.51 9.53 -1.15
N SER A 65 -7.12 9.24 -0.01
CA SER A 65 -8.37 9.85 0.47
C SER A 65 -8.17 11.19 1.19
N GLY A 66 -6.92 11.49 1.55
CA GLY A 66 -6.54 12.65 2.35
C GLY A 66 -6.57 12.41 3.87
N ASP A 67 -6.94 11.22 4.34
CA ASP A 67 -6.90 10.88 5.77
C ASP A 67 -5.50 10.43 6.21
N THR A 68 -4.64 11.40 6.53
CA THR A 68 -3.32 11.12 7.12
C THR A 68 -3.43 11.01 8.62
N GLY A 69 -2.71 10.06 9.23
CA GLY A 69 -2.78 9.83 10.66
C GLY A 69 -1.85 8.72 11.11
N SER A 70 -2.14 8.14 12.27
CA SER A 70 -1.47 6.93 12.70
C SER A 70 -2.46 5.97 13.32
N ASP A 71 -2.29 4.70 13.02
CA ASP A 71 -2.98 3.61 13.68
C ASP A 71 -1.99 2.55 14.15
N CYS A 72 -2.47 1.66 15.01
CA CYS A 72 -1.67 0.62 15.61
C CYS A 72 -2.48 -0.68 15.65
N GLY A 73 -1.91 -1.73 15.06
CA GLY A 73 -2.48 -3.08 15.02
C GLY A 73 -1.59 -4.08 15.74
N SER A 74 -2.18 -5.17 16.23
CA SER A 74 -1.40 -6.30 16.74
C SER A 74 -1.14 -7.30 15.61
N PHE A 75 0.12 -7.60 15.33
CA PHE A 75 0.55 -8.52 14.30
C PHE A 75 1.27 -9.73 14.88
N VAL A 76 1.02 -10.89 14.29
CA VAL A 76 1.80 -12.10 14.52
C VAL A 76 2.38 -12.54 13.18
N PHE A 77 3.68 -12.34 13.01
CA PHE A 77 4.40 -12.73 11.80
C PHE A 77 4.77 -14.22 11.83
N THR A 78 4.68 -14.86 10.67
CA THR A 78 5.04 -16.26 10.44
C THR A 78 5.89 -16.36 9.17
N ASP A 79 6.42 -17.55 8.88
CA ASP A 79 7.17 -17.79 7.64
C ASP A 79 6.33 -17.52 6.39
N PHE A 80 5.00 -17.66 6.48
CA PHE A 80 4.08 -17.57 5.34
C PHE A 80 3.40 -16.20 5.18
N GLY A 81 3.59 -15.28 6.13
CA GLY A 81 2.88 -13.99 6.16
C GLY A 81 2.61 -13.50 7.58
N CYS A 82 1.46 -12.90 7.84
CA CYS A 82 1.08 -12.47 9.18
C CYS A 82 -0.43 -12.51 9.41
N LEU A 83 -0.80 -12.51 10.69
CA LEU A 83 -2.15 -12.24 11.16
C LEU A 83 -2.14 -10.88 11.84
N GLU A 84 -3.03 -10.00 11.40
CA GLU A 84 -3.33 -8.74 12.05
C GLU A 84 -4.64 -8.88 12.84
N ALA A 85 -4.67 -8.36 14.06
CA ALA A 85 -5.88 -8.30 14.85
C ALA A 85 -6.01 -6.96 15.58
N GLY A 86 -7.25 -6.52 15.73
CA GLY A 86 -7.56 -5.28 16.43
C GLY A 86 -9.06 -5.09 16.61
N GLU A 87 -9.45 -3.85 16.86
CA GLU A 87 -10.84 -3.44 17.02
C GLU A 87 -11.19 -2.37 15.99
N VAL A 88 -12.36 -2.49 15.37
CA VAL A 88 -12.91 -1.50 14.44
C VAL A 88 -14.26 -1.02 14.95
N THR A 89 -14.55 0.28 14.79
CA THR A 89 -15.88 0.81 15.12
C THR A 89 -16.77 0.79 13.88
N ARG A 90 -17.88 0.05 13.92
CA ARG A 90 -18.94 0.05 12.90
C ARG A 90 -20.30 0.22 13.57
N ASP A 91 -21.14 1.11 13.04
CA ASP A 91 -22.48 1.40 13.59
C ASP A 91 -22.47 1.70 15.10
N ASN A 92 -21.50 2.49 15.56
CA ASN A 92 -21.25 2.81 16.98
C ASN A 92 -20.98 1.60 17.88
N LYS A 93 -20.59 0.45 17.30
CA LYS A 93 -20.14 -0.74 18.04
C LYS A 93 -18.67 -1.00 17.76
N VAL A 94 -17.94 -1.32 18.81
CA VAL A 94 -16.56 -1.81 18.71
C VAL A 94 -16.63 -3.31 18.43
N LEU A 95 -16.07 -3.73 17.30
CA LEU A 95 -16.07 -5.12 16.84
C LEU A 95 -14.62 -5.59 16.66
N PRO A 96 -14.28 -6.84 17.03
CA PRO A 96 -12.98 -7.39 16.72
C PRO A 96 -12.85 -7.57 15.20
N PHE A 97 -11.67 -7.30 14.67
CA PHE A 97 -11.32 -7.67 13.30
C PHE A 97 -10.04 -8.51 13.27
N GLU A 98 -9.93 -9.33 12.24
CA GLU A 98 -8.72 -10.08 11.91
C GLU A 98 -8.46 -9.94 10.41
N GLU A 99 -7.21 -9.71 10.02
CA GLU A 99 -6.77 -9.82 8.63
C GLU A 99 -5.65 -10.85 8.51
N LYS A 100 -5.80 -11.78 7.57
CA LYS A 100 -4.75 -12.74 7.25
C LYS A 100 -4.03 -12.31 5.98
N TRP A 101 -2.71 -12.20 6.10
CA TRP A 101 -1.81 -11.76 5.05
C TRP A 101 -0.89 -12.89 4.64
N LEU A 102 -0.69 -13.05 3.33
CA LEU A 102 0.22 -14.01 2.72
C LEU A 102 1.43 -13.31 2.11
N ARG A 103 2.60 -13.90 2.29
CA ARG A 103 3.83 -13.44 1.66
C ARG A 103 3.82 -13.82 0.17
N VAL A 104 4.06 -12.82 -0.69
CA VAL A 104 4.09 -12.99 -2.16
C VAL A 104 5.51 -13.18 -2.71
N ALA A 105 6.53 -12.88 -1.91
CA ALA A 105 7.93 -13.12 -2.27
C ALA A 105 8.78 -13.27 -1.00
N ASP A 106 9.68 -14.25 -1.00
CA ASP A 106 10.80 -14.32 -0.06
C ASP A 106 11.91 -13.39 -0.57
N SER A 107 11.71 -12.08 -0.41
CA SER A 107 12.73 -11.12 -0.79
C SER A 107 13.61 -10.77 0.39
N ALA A 108 14.90 -11.10 0.30
CA ALA A 108 15.92 -10.64 1.24
C ALA A 108 16.34 -9.18 1.01
N SER A 109 15.92 -8.53 -0.09
CA SER A 109 16.28 -7.14 -0.37
C SER A 109 15.04 -6.27 -0.63
N THR A 110 14.92 -5.19 0.13
CA THR A 110 13.93 -4.14 -0.08
C THR A 110 14.63 -2.78 -0.17
N HIS A 111 14.18 -1.94 -1.11
CA HIS A 111 14.65 -0.58 -1.25
C HIS A 111 13.46 0.37 -1.19
N ALA A 112 13.48 1.30 -0.24
CA ALA A 112 12.48 2.36 -0.17
C ALA A 112 13.06 3.67 -0.69
N PHE A 113 12.26 4.38 -1.46
CA PHE A 113 12.58 5.68 -2.02
C PHE A 113 11.47 6.66 -1.69
N ILE A 114 11.85 7.92 -1.50
CA ILE A 114 10.91 9.03 -1.35
C ILE A 114 11.15 10.06 -2.43
N ALA A 115 10.10 10.79 -2.78
CA ALA A 115 10.21 12.01 -3.57
C ALA A 115 9.59 13.14 -2.76
N GLU A 116 10.28 14.29 -2.73
CA GLU A 116 9.81 15.49 -2.07
C GLU A 116 9.52 16.60 -3.08
N LYS A 117 8.52 17.42 -2.77
CA LYS A 117 8.20 18.63 -3.50
C LYS A 117 7.95 19.73 -2.48
N ASP A 118 8.61 20.87 -2.63
CA ASP A 118 8.49 22.01 -1.72
C ASP A 118 8.72 21.62 -0.24
N ASN A 119 9.71 20.76 0.01
CA ASN A 119 10.05 20.17 1.32
C ASN A 119 8.91 19.38 1.99
N GLN A 120 7.97 18.85 1.20
CA GLN A 120 6.94 17.95 1.66
C GLN A 120 7.06 16.61 0.94
N LEU A 121 6.77 15.52 1.66
CA LEU A 121 6.69 14.19 1.06
C LEU A 121 5.60 14.20 -0.03
N ALA A 122 6.01 13.84 -1.25
CA ALA A 122 5.17 13.90 -2.44
C ALA A 122 4.85 12.51 -3.00
N ALA A 123 5.77 11.55 -2.84
CA ALA A 123 5.54 10.16 -3.19
C ALA A 123 6.47 9.21 -2.43
N VAL A 124 6.04 7.97 -2.26
CA VAL A 124 6.83 6.85 -1.73
C VAL A 124 6.87 5.75 -2.78
N LYS A 125 8.04 5.11 -2.93
CA LYS A 125 8.23 3.95 -3.79
C LYS A 125 8.95 2.85 -3.04
N ILE A 126 8.43 1.63 -3.08
CA ILE A 126 9.11 0.46 -2.54
C ILE A 126 9.37 -0.54 -3.64
N ARG A 127 10.62 -0.99 -3.76
CA ARG A 127 11.03 -2.11 -4.60
C ARG A 127 11.34 -3.31 -3.69
N GLN A 128 10.63 -4.41 -3.89
CA GLN A 128 10.81 -5.65 -3.15
C GLN A 128 10.76 -6.85 -4.13
N ALA A 129 11.89 -7.55 -4.27
CA ALA A 129 12.13 -8.52 -5.34
C ALA A 129 11.75 -7.93 -6.71
N LYS A 130 10.77 -8.56 -7.40
CA LYS A 130 10.27 -8.11 -8.70
C LYS A 130 9.17 -7.05 -8.62
N HIS A 131 8.58 -6.80 -7.46
CA HIS A 131 7.47 -5.86 -7.33
C HIS A 131 7.97 -4.46 -6.99
N ILE A 132 7.38 -3.46 -7.65
CA ILE A 132 7.59 -2.05 -7.35
C ILE A 132 6.23 -1.41 -7.17
N ALA A 133 6.01 -0.77 -6.04
CA ALA A 133 4.79 -0.03 -5.76
C ALA A 133 5.12 1.44 -5.49
N CYS A 134 4.39 2.33 -6.15
CA CYS A 134 4.50 3.78 -6.02
C CYS A 134 3.17 4.34 -5.52
N VAL A 135 3.21 5.19 -4.49
CA VAL A 135 2.04 5.87 -3.92
C VAL A 135 2.30 7.37 -3.88
N GLY A 136 1.32 8.16 -4.31
CA GLY A 136 1.28 9.61 -4.18
C GLY A 136 -0.16 10.09 -3.97
N LYS A 137 -0.34 11.39 -3.71
CA LYS A 137 -1.69 11.96 -3.46
C LYS A 137 -2.68 11.78 -4.62
N LEU A 138 -2.17 11.64 -5.85
CA LEU A 138 -2.98 11.52 -7.07
C LEU A 138 -3.36 10.08 -7.42
N GLY A 139 -2.83 9.08 -6.70
CA GLY A 139 -3.08 7.68 -6.98
C GLY A 139 -1.85 6.80 -6.72
N ALA A 140 -1.91 5.56 -7.23
CA ALA A 140 -0.86 4.58 -7.04
C ALA A 140 -0.67 3.71 -8.29
N ALA A 141 0.53 3.12 -8.40
CA ALA A 141 0.88 2.20 -9.48
C ALA A 141 1.70 1.03 -8.95
N ILE A 142 1.44 -0.16 -9.49
CA ILE A 142 2.18 -1.40 -9.25
C ILE A 142 2.85 -1.80 -10.55
N TYR A 143 4.14 -2.07 -10.48
CA TYR A 143 4.95 -2.59 -11.57
C TYR A 143 5.57 -3.93 -11.17
N VAL A 144 5.82 -4.76 -12.18
CA VAL A 144 6.57 -6.00 -12.06
C VAL A 144 7.79 -5.95 -12.97
N ASP A 145 8.96 -6.18 -12.39
CA ASP A 145 10.22 -6.41 -13.09
C ASP A 145 10.21 -7.82 -13.69
N LYS A 146 10.09 -7.90 -15.01
CA LYS A 146 10.21 -9.14 -15.79
C LYS A 146 11.52 -9.08 -16.56
N ASP A 147 12.54 -9.73 -16.01
CA ASP A 147 13.86 -9.86 -16.61
C ASP A 147 14.52 -8.51 -16.98
N GLY A 148 14.40 -7.51 -16.09
CA GLY A 148 14.95 -6.17 -16.27
C GLY A 148 14.03 -5.20 -17.00
N VAL A 149 12.85 -5.65 -17.43
CA VAL A 149 11.81 -4.81 -18.03
C VAL A 149 10.73 -4.54 -16.99
N LEU A 150 10.48 -3.26 -16.72
CA LEU A 150 9.39 -2.85 -15.84
C LEU A 150 8.07 -2.83 -16.62
N GLU A 151 7.16 -3.72 -16.26
CA GLU A 151 5.80 -3.76 -16.79
C GLU A 151 4.82 -3.18 -15.78
N LEU A 152 3.91 -2.32 -16.24
CA LEU A 152 2.80 -1.83 -15.42
C LEU A 152 1.78 -2.95 -15.21
N GLU A 153 1.52 -3.30 -13.96
CA GLU A 153 0.56 -4.34 -13.59
C GLU A 153 -0.81 -3.75 -13.21
N ARG A 154 -0.81 -2.68 -12.41
CA ARG A 154 -2.02 -1.99 -11.94
C ARG A 154 -1.76 -0.50 -11.76
N VAL A 155 -2.80 0.31 -11.94
CA VAL A 155 -2.78 1.75 -11.67
C VAL A 155 -4.19 2.25 -11.40
N PHE A 156 -4.32 3.19 -10.46
CA PHE A 156 -5.55 3.95 -10.28
C PHE A 156 -5.23 5.41 -9.98
N THR A 157 -6.21 6.30 -10.21
CA THR A 157 -6.12 7.73 -9.93
C THR A 157 -7.24 8.17 -9.00
N THR A 158 -6.98 9.15 -8.12
CA THR A 158 -7.96 9.66 -7.14
C THR A 158 -8.90 10.73 -7.69
N GLN A 159 -8.56 11.35 -8.82
CA GLN A 159 -9.39 12.38 -9.43
C GLN A 159 -10.66 11.75 -10.02
N GLU A 160 -11.83 12.16 -9.52
CA GLU A 160 -13.11 11.77 -10.10
C GLU A 160 -13.18 12.19 -11.57
N LYS A 161 -13.34 11.22 -12.46
CA LYS A 161 -14.09 11.30 -13.73
C LYS A 161 -13.80 12.47 -14.70
N ASP A 162 -12.71 13.20 -14.61
CA ASP A 162 -12.20 13.98 -15.75
C ASP A 162 -11.31 13.11 -16.65
N THR A 163 -12.00 12.21 -17.37
CA THR A 163 -11.68 11.69 -18.72
C THR A 163 -10.36 10.93 -18.95
N GLY A 164 -10.39 9.60 -18.82
CA GLY A 164 -9.63 8.65 -19.67
C GLY A 164 -8.11 8.51 -19.42
N GLU A 165 -7.43 7.82 -20.36
CA GLU A 165 -5.99 7.51 -20.37
C GLU A 165 -5.08 8.70 -19.95
N SER A 166 -5.54 9.94 -20.15
CA SER A 166 -4.84 11.17 -19.81
C SER A 166 -4.45 11.29 -18.34
N SER A 167 -5.35 10.97 -17.39
CA SER A 167 -5.05 11.08 -15.95
C SER A 167 -4.04 10.00 -15.51
N THR A 168 -4.18 8.80 -16.06
CA THR A 168 -3.28 7.68 -15.81
C THR A 168 -1.88 7.99 -16.37
N ILE A 169 -1.78 8.46 -17.61
CA ILE A 169 -0.51 8.88 -18.21
C ILE A 169 0.16 9.97 -17.36
N ALA A 170 -0.60 10.99 -16.93
CA ALA A 170 -0.06 12.05 -16.09
C ALA A 170 0.48 11.53 -14.74
N LEU A 171 -0.20 10.56 -14.11
CA LEU A 171 0.29 9.92 -12.88
C LEU A 171 1.57 9.11 -13.11
N LEU A 172 1.62 8.34 -14.20
CA LEU A 172 2.78 7.53 -14.55
C LEU A 172 3.98 8.43 -14.90
N ASP A 173 3.76 9.50 -15.66
CA ASP A 173 4.76 10.52 -15.97
C ASP A 173 5.26 11.24 -14.70
N TYR A 174 4.36 11.51 -13.75
CA TYR A 174 4.73 12.05 -12.45
C TYR A 174 5.67 11.09 -11.71
N PHE A 175 5.35 9.80 -11.63
CA PHE A 175 6.25 8.82 -10.99
C PHE A 175 7.56 8.62 -11.74
N ALA A 176 7.55 8.66 -13.07
CA ALA A 176 8.75 8.51 -13.90
C ALA A 176 9.69 9.73 -13.79
N SER A 177 9.13 10.93 -13.68
CA SER A 177 9.88 12.20 -13.59
C SER A 177 10.23 12.62 -12.16
N ALA A 178 9.65 11.97 -11.14
CA ALA A 178 9.94 12.26 -9.74
C ALA A 178 11.43 12.07 -9.41
N ARG A 179 11.96 13.02 -8.62
CA ARG A 179 13.33 12.96 -8.10
C ARG A 179 13.39 12.03 -6.89
N TRP A 180 13.46 10.73 -7.16
CA TRP A 180 13.55 9.70 -6.13
C TRP A 180 14.88 9.76 -5.37
N GLN A 181 14.79 9.81 -4.05
CA GLN A 181 15.91 9.70 -3.12
C GLN A 181 15.80 8.35 -2.41
N LEU A 182 16.92 7.63 -2.30
CA LEU A 182 16.96 6.39 -1.52
C LEU A 182 16.79 6.73 -0.04
N ALA A 183 15.73 6.22 0.58
CA ALA A 183 15.44 6.42 1.99
C ALA A 183 16.05 5.31 2.84
N GLU A 184 15.95 4.06 2.39
CA GLU A 184 16.52 2.91 3.09
C GLU A 184 16.73 1.69 2.19
N THR A 185 17.54 0.75 2.69
CA THR A 185 17.73 -0.60 2.17
C THR A 185 17.68 -1.60 3.31
N SER A 186 17.11 -2.78 3.08
CA SER A 186 17.08 -3.90 4.03
C SER A 186 17.36 -5.21 3.33
#